data_AF-A0A6H0V3S3-F1
#
_entry.id   AF-A0A6H0V3S3-F1
#
_cell.length_a   1.000
_cell.length_b   1.000
_cell.length_c   1.000
_cell.angle_alpha   90.00
_cell.angle_beta   90.00
_cell.angle_gamma   90.00
#
_symmetry.space_group_name_H-M   'P 1'
#
loop_
_entity.id
_entity.type
_entity.pdbx_description
1 polymer ?
#
loop_
_entity_poly.entity_id
_entity_poly.type
_entity_poly.pdbx_seq_one_letter_code
_entity_poly.pdbx_strand_id
1 'polypeptide(L)'
;MNFDKELDFKAWDLIKKWSNEYKIYRLAKKISTKNNKFDWLNLNNQNFTGYRDYEINLVGEDYFERFSEKVEYDEANSLNDLFEQMEKQIPYIADDNANIYDEDLELQSFEKMKYLIDNHLEYFETFEPEKTSIHNVLRAAERYIIEDFLYEFHNEFKKEFTKELEKELSIEEDLGIEM
;
A
#
# COMPACT_ATOMS: atom_id res chain seq x y z
N MET A 1 -16.31 -14.71 16.48
CA MET A 1 -16.37 -14.04 17.79
C MET A 1 -15.05 -13.33 17.96
N ASN A 2 -14.94 -12.04 17.76
CA ASN A 2 -15.60 -10.99 16.96
C ASN A 2 -14.92 -9.77 17.60
N PHE A 3 -14.43 -8.84 16.81
CA PHE A 3 -14.18 -7.50 17.34
C PHE A 3 -15.35 -7.08 18.25
N ASP A 4 -15.04 -6.31 19.29
CA ASP A 4 -16.12 -5.69 20.06
C ASP A 4 -16.99 -4.92 19.05
N LYS A 5 -18.31 -5.15 19.02
CA LYS A 5 -19.18 -4.63 17.95
C LYS A 5 -19.08 -3.11 17.82
N GLU A 6 -18.76 -2.46 18.92
CA GLU A 6 -18.47 -1.04 19.02
C GLU A 6 -17.17 -0.66 18.29
N LEU A 7 -16.10 -1.45 18.46
CA LEU A 7 -14.82 -1.27 17.76
C LEU A 7 -14.99 -1.45 16.24
N ASP A 8 -15.79 -2.42 15.81
CA ASP A 8 -16.10 -2.65 14.38
C ASP A 8 -16.81 -1.44 13.76
N PHE A 9 -17.85 -0.97 14.44
CA PHE A 9 -18.63 0.17 13.97
C PHE A 9 -17.75 1.43 13.85
N LYS A 10 -16.90 1.67 14.85
CA LYS A 10 -15.96 2.80 14.88
C LYS A 10 -14.89 2.69 13.79
N ALA A 11 -14.30 1.51 13.62
CA ALA A 11 -13.34 1.27 12.55
C ALA A 11 -13.96 1.53 11.18
N TRP A 12 -15.21 1.09 10.97
CA TRP A 12 -15.93 1.31 9.72
C TRP A 12 -16.27 2.78 9.46
N ASP A 13 -16.68 3.53 10.48
CA ASP A 13 -16.92 4.97 10.35
C ASP A 13 -15.63 5.74 10.06
N LEU A 14 -14.52 5.35 10.69
CA LEU A 14 -13.21 5.92 10.41
C LEU A 14 -12.74 5.61 8.98
N ILE A 15 -12.96 4.39 8.48
CA ILE A 15 -12.70 4.01 7.08
C ILE A 15 -13.46 4.94 6.13
N LYS A 16 -14.77 5.11 6.31
CA LYS A 16 -15.59 6.00 5.47
C LYS A 16 -15.09 7.44 5.51
N LYS A 17 -14.72 7.92 6.70
CA LYS A 17 -14.16 9.27 6.89
C LYS A 17 -12.85 9.45 6.14
N TRP A 18 -11.94 8.47 6.23
CA TRP A 18 -10.64 8.51 5.53
C TRP A 18 -10.81 8.51 4.02
N SER A 19 -11.76 7.71 3.51
CA SER A 19 -12.14 7.68 2.10
C SER A 19 -12.66 9.05 1.64
N ASN A 20 -13.62 9.63 2.37
CA ASN A 20 -14.20 10.93 2.04
C ASN A 20 -13.21 12.11 2.12
N GLU A 21 -12.22 12.01 3.02
CA GLU A 21 -11.21 13.04 3.23
C GLU A 21 -9.95 12.85 2.36
N TYR A 22 -9.92 11.87 1.44
CA TYR A 22 -8.74 11.55 0.63
C TYR A 22 -7.48 11.36 1.49
N LYS A 23 -7.61 10.76 2.68
CA LYS A 23 -6.47 10.56 3.59
C LYS A 23 -5.49 9.53 3.04
N ILE A 24 -5.99 8.50 2.37
CA ILE A 24 -5.19 7.42 1.78
C ILE A 24 -4.28 7.96 0.69
N TYR A 25 -4.84 8.63 -0.32
CA TYR A 25 -4.08 9.40 -1.30
C TYR A 25 -3.01 10.32 -0.66
N ARG A 26 -3.39 11.10 0.37
CA ARG A 26 -2.43 12.01 1.03
C ARG A 26 -1.30 11.27 1.74
N LEU A 27 -1.61 10.13 2.36
CA LEU A 27 -0.63 9.30 3.04
C LEU A 27 0.33 8.65 2.03
N ALA A 28 -0.20 8.06 0.96
CA ALA A 28 0.58 7.49 -0.13
C ALA A 28 1.53 8.53 -0.75
N LYS A 29 1.01 9.73 -1.03
CA LYS A 29 1.79 10.85 -1.54
C LYS A 29 2.89 11.30 -0.58
N LYS A 30 2.58 11.35 0.72
CA LYS A 30 3.56 11.69 1.76
C LYS A 30 4.70 10.69 1.81
N ILE A 31 4.41 9.39 1.69
CA ILE A 31 5.44 8.33 1.69
C ILE A 31 6.27 8.38 0.42
N SER A 32 5.62 8.47 -0.74
CA SER A 32 6.31 8.44 -2.03
C SER A 32 7.23 9.64 -2.26
N THR A 33 7.06 10.73 -1.50
CA THR A 33 7.90 11.95 -1.57
C THR A 33 8.85 12.13 -0.37
N LYS A 34 8.82 11.24 0.63
CA LYS A 34 9.52 11.46 1.92
C LYS A 34 11.05 11.39 1.81
N ASN A 35 11.60 10.64 0.86
CA ASN A 35 13.03 10.28 0.81
C ASN A 35 13.60 10.06 -0.60
N ASN A 36 12.91 10.50 -1.65
CA ASN A 36 13.25 10.25 -3.05
C ASN A 36 13.35 8.77 -3.49
N LYS A 37 13.22 7.82 -2.56
CA LYS A 37 13.25 6.37 -2.77
C LYS A 37 12.25 5.92 -3.85
N PHE A 38 11.11 6.59 -3.90
CA PHE A 38 9.99 6.33 -4.80
C PHE A 38 9.77 7.47 -5.81
N ASP A 39 10.66 8.45 -5.90
CA ASP A 39 10.45 9.66 -6.73
C ASP A 39 10.22 9.32 -8.20
N TRP A 40 10.88 8.27 -8.70
CA TRP A 40 10.78 7.87 -10.10
C TRP A 40 9.44 7.21 -10.43
N LEU A 41 8.73 6.64 -9.45
CA LEU A 41 7.32 6.22 -9.57
C LEU A 41 6.37 7.44 -9.68
N ASN A 42 6.84 8.63 -9.30
CA ASN A 42 6.11 9.89 -9.39
C ASN A 42 6.55 10.78 -10.57
N LEU A 43 7.52 10.36 -11.40
CA LEU A 43 8.09 11.21 -12.47
C LEU A 43 7.15 11.47 -13.67
N ASN A 44 5.94 10.91 -13.70
CA ASN A 44 4.95 11.25 -14.72
C ASN A 44 4.25 12.61 -14.51
N ASN A 45 4.52 13.31 -13.41
CA ASN A 45 3.72 14.49 -13.06
C ASN A 45 4.07 15.81 -13.80
N GLN A 46 4.83 15.79 -14.91
CA GLN A 46 5.04 17.05 -15.67
C GLN A 46 4.93 17.03 -17.19
N ASN A 47 4.75 15.91 -17.92
CA ASN A 47 4.58 16.01 -19.39
C ASN A 47 3.88 14.84 -20.12
N PHE A 48 3.22 13.89 -19.43
CA PHE A 48 2.49 12.83 -20.11
C PHE A 48 0.97 13.03 -19.98
N THR A 49 0.35 13.69 -20.97
CA THR A 49 -1.10 13.97 -20.99
C THR A 49 -1.92 12.83 -21.65
N GLY A 50 -1.56 11.57 -21.43
CA GLY A 50 -2.23 10.50 -22.16
C GLY A 50 -2.00 9.11 -21.62
N TYR A 51 -3.03 8.62 -20.92
CA TYR A 51 -3.31 7.22 -20.60
C TYR A 51 -2.38 6.51 -19.60
N ARG A 52 -2.97 6.24 -18.42
CA ARG A 52 -2.52 5.33 -17.34
C ARG A 52 -1.14 5.65 -16.76
N ASP A 53 -1.07 6.77 -16.07
CA ASP A 53 -0.01 6.96 -15.09
C ASP A 53 -0.19 5.93 -13.97
N TYR A 54 0.83 5.08 -13.81
CA TYR A 54 0.99 4.18 -12.67
C TYR A 54 1.24 5.04 -11.43
N GLU A 55 0.17 5.58 -10.87
CA GLU A 55 0.28 6.37 -9.65
C GLU A 55 0.40 5.41 -8.48
N ILE A 56 1.55 5.44 -7.80
CA ILE A 56 1.76 4.71 -6.54
C ILE A 56 0.68 5.00 -5.48
N ASN A 57 -0.04 6.11 -5.64
CA ASN A 57 -1.20 6.44 -4.83
C ASN A 57 -2.35 5.43 -5.02
N LEU A 58 -2.55 4.90 -6.23
CA LEU A 58 -3.56 3.88 -6.52
C LEU A 58 -3.23 2.56 -5.81
N VAL A 59 -1.95 2.19 -5.71
CA VAL A 59 -1.54 1.02 -4.93
C VAL A 59 -1.89 1.18 -3.44
N GLY A 60 -1.77 2.40 -2.90
CA GLY A 60 -2.23 2.72 -1.55
C GLY A 60 -3.75 2.59 -1.39
N GLU A 61 -4.53 2.95 -2.41
CA GLU A 61 -5.99 2.77 -2.44
C GLU A 61 -6.36 1.27 -2.54
N ASP A 62 -5.69 0.47 -3.37
CA ASP A 62 -5.90 -0.99 -3.46
C ASP A 62 -5.66 -1.69 -2.10
N TYR A 63 -4.58 -1.30 -1.41
CA TYR A 63 -4.33 -1.79 -0.06
C TYR A 63 -5.49 -1.42 0.88
N PHE A 64 -5.99 -0.19 0.79
CA PHE A 64 -7.07 0.31 1.63
C PHE A 64 -8.43 -0.33 1.32
N GLU A 65 -8.72 -0.63 0.06
CA GLU A 65 -9.92 -1.35 -0.36
C GLU A 65 -9.94 -2.75 0.28
N ARG A 66 -8.85 -3.51 0.17
CA ARG A 66 -8.72 -4.82 0.82
C ARG A 66 -8.81 -4.74 2.35
N PHE A 67 -8.23 -3.71 2.96
CA PHE A 67 -8.38 -3.46 4.40
C PHE A 67 -9.86 -3.24 4.76
N SER A 68 -10.57 -2.45 3.95
CA SER A 68 -11.98 -2.11 4.17
C SER A 68 -12.89 -3.34 4.01
N GLU A 69 -12.68 -4.15 2.97
CA GLU A 69 -13.40 -5.41 2.77
C GLU A 69 -13.24 -6.36 3.96
N LYS A 70 -12.02 -6.48 4.49
CA LYS A 70 -11.76 -7.34 5.66
C LYS A 70 -12.47 -6.88 6.93
N VAL A 71 -12.62 -5.57 7.12
CA VAL A 71 -13.44 -5.01 8.21
C VAL A 71 -14.92 -5.29 7.97
N GLU A 72 -15.42 -5.06 6.75
CA GLU A 72 -16.83 -5.29 6.40
C GLU A 72 -17.26 -6.75 6.60
N TYR A 73 -16.38 -7.69 6.25
CA TYR A 73 -16.65 -9.13 6.34
C TYR A 73 -16.20 -9.78 7.65
N ASP A 74 -15.77 -9.01 8.66
CA ASP A 74 -15.35 -9.49 9.99
C ASP A 74 -14.31 -10.64 9.90
N GLU A 75 -13.32 -10.49 9.00
CA GLU A 75 -12.32 -11.53 8.73
C GLU A 75 -11.16 -11.55 9.74
N ALA A 76 -11.21 -10.71 10.77
CA ALA A 76 -10.16 -10.57 11.77
C ALA A 76 -10.72 -10.60 13.19
N ASN A 77 -9.92 -11.07 14.15
CA ASN A 77 -10.33 -11.19 15.55
C ASN A 77 -10.03 -9.93 16.38
N SER A 78 -9.17 -9.05 15.87
CA SER A 78 -8.78 -7.78 16.50
C SER A 78 -8.14 -6.85 15.46
N LEU A 79 -8.02 -5.56 15.79
CA LEU A 79 -7.37 -4.60 14.90
C LEU A 79 -5.91 -4.96 14.59
N ASN A 80 -5.20 -5.51 15.58
CA ASN A 80 -3.83 -5.99 15.38
C ASN A 80 -3.79 -7.20 14.44
N ASP A 81 -4.71 -8.16 14.60
CA ASP A 81 -4.86 -9.31 13.70
C ASP A 81 -5.17 -8.84 12.26
N LEU A 82 -6.05 -7.85 12.10
CA LEU A 82 -6.34 -7.25 10.79
C LEU A 82 -5.08 -6.66 10.14
N PHE A 83 -4.28 -5.89 10.90
CA PHE A 83 -3.03 -5.37 10.39
C PHE A 83 -2.03 -6.48 10.04
N GLU A 84 -1.87 -7.51 10.87
CA GLU A 84 -1.01 -8.66 10.58
C GLU A 84 -1.45 -9.43 9.33
N GLN A 85 -2.76 -9.59 9.13
CA GLN A 85 -3.30 -10.19 7.90
C GLN A 85 -3.02 -9.33 6.68
N MET A 86 -3.16 -8.01 6.81
CA MET A 86 -2.89 -7.08 5.71
C MET A 86 -1.41 -6.97 5.36
N GLU A 87 -0.51 -7.06 6.34
CA GLU A 87 0.92 -7.17 6.09
C GLU A 87 1.25 -8.41 5.23
N LYS A 88 0.57 -9.54 5.48
CA LYS A 88 0.71 -10.76 4.65
C LYS A 88 0.10 -10.62 3.25
N GLN A 89 -0.79 -9.66 3.03
CA GLN A 89 -1.40 -9.38 1.72
C GLN A 89 -0.49 -8.53 0.81
N ILE A 90 0.50 -7.83 1.38
CA ILE A 90 1.37 -6.90 0.65
C ILE A 90 1.99 -7.53 -0.62
N PRO A 91 2.60 -8.75 -0.58
CA PRO A 91 3.20 -9.33 -1.78
C PRO A 91 2.18 -9.64 -2.89
N TYR A 92 0.93 -9.94 -2.51
CA TYR A 92 -0.15 -10.20 -3.46
C TYR A 92 -0.65 -8.91 -4.11
N ILE A 93 -0.86 -7.86 -3.30
CA ILE A 93 -1.21 -6.53 -3.81
C ILE A 93 -0.12 -6.03 -4.76
N ALA A 94 1.15 -6.24 -4.41
CA ALA A 94 2.29 -5.86 -5.23
C ALA A 94 2.34 -6.61 -6.57
N ASP A 95 2.04 -7.91 -6.59
CA ASP A 95 2.02 -8.69 -7.84
C ASP A 95 0.82 -8.32 -8.74
N ASP A 96 -0.34 -8.08 -8.13
CA ASP A 96 -1.56 -7.64 -8.83
C ASP A 96 -1.40 -6.24 -9.44
N ASN A 97 -0.58 -5.40 -8.81
CA ASN A 97 -0.21 -4.07 -9.28
C ASN A 97 1.10 -4.05 -10.09
N ALA A 98 1.77 -5.16 -10.36
CA ALA A 98 2.95 -5.13 -11.23
C ALA A 98 2.54 -5.14 -12.71
N ASN A 99 3.21 -4.37 -13.57
CA ASN A 99 2.86 -4.36 -14.98
C ASN A 99 3.05 -5.75 -15.62
N ILE A 100 2.12 -6.06 -16.52
CA ILE A 100 2.15 -7.30 -17.32
C ILE A 100 2.44 -7.03 -18.81
N TYR A 101 2.48 -5.76 -19.20
CA TYR A 101 2.71 -5.33 -20.58
C TYR A 101 4.17 -4.92 -20.76
N ASP A 102 4.84 -5.53 -21.73
CA ASP A 102 6.26 -5.30 -22.01
C ASP A 102 6.58 -3.82 -22.27
N GLU A 103 5.72 -3.10 -23.00
CA GLU A 103 5.89 -1.67 -23.30
C GLU A 103 5.91 -0.81 -22.02
N ASP A 104 5.03 -1.10 -21.06
CA ASP A 104 4.95 -0.39 -19.78
C ASP A 104 6.12 -0.77 -18.86
N LEU A 105 6.55 -2.04 -18.90
CA LEU A 105 7.69 -2.53 -18.14
C LEU A 105 9.00 -1.86 -18.56
N GLU A 106 9.17 -1.56 -19.84
CA GLU A 106 10.36 -0.91 -20.39
C GLU A 106 10.50 0.57 -20.00
N LEU A 107 9.39 1.22 -19.61
CA LEU A 107 9.42 2.57 -19.06
C LEU A 107 10.30 2.60 -17.82
N GLN A 108 11.26 3.53 -17.78
CA GLN A 108 12.18 3.69 -16.65
C GLN A 108 12.93 2.39 -16.29
N SER A 109 13.22 1.55 -17.29
CA SER A 109 13.91 0.27 -17.11
C SER A 109 15.26 0.40 -16.40
N PHE A 110 16.00 1.48 -16.67
CA PHE A 110 17.27 1.75 -15.97
C PHE A 110 17.06 2.02 -14.48
N GLU A 111 16.06 2.80 -14.11
CA GLU A 111 15.72 3.13 -12.72
C GLU A 111 15.24 1.88 -11.97
N LYS A 112 14.36 1.08 -12.58
CA LYS A 112 13.87 -0.19 -12.04
C LYS A 112 15.03 -1.16 -11.77
N MET A 113 15.91 -1.34 -12.75
CA MET A 113 17.10 -2.20 -12.60
C MET A 113 18.04 -1.68 -11.52
N LYS A 114 18.29 -0.37 -11.48
CA LYS A 114 19.12 0.24 -10.45
C LYS A 114 18.54 0.01 -9.06
N TYR A 115 17.24 0.19 -8.89
CA TYR A 115 16.56 -0.06 -7.63
C TYR A 115 16.71 -1.50 -7.17
N LEU A 116 16.46 -2.45 -8.07
CA LEU A 116 16.59 -3.89 -7.81
C LEU A 116 18.02 -4.23 -7.36
N ILE A 117 19.04 -3.68 -8.02
CA ILE A 117 20.45 -3.87 -7.66
C ILE A 117 20.81 -3.21 -6.33
N ASP A 118 20.28 -2.02 -6.03
CA ASP A 118 20.65 -1.29 -4.82
C ASP A 118 19.97 -1.85 -3.56
N ASN A 119 18.74 -2.38 -3.69
CA ASN A 119 17.89 -2.71 -2.54
C ASN A 119 17.58 -4.21 -2.40
N HIS A 120 17.63 -4.98 -3.49
CA HIS A 120 17.17 -6.37 -3.53
C HIS A 120 18.16 -7.28 -4.27
N LEU A 121 19.43 -7.22 -3.87
CA LEU A 121 20.49 -8.07 -4.46
C LEU A 121 20.19 -9.57 -4.33
N GLU A 122 19.43 -9.97 -3.32
CA GLU A 122 18.99 -11.34 -3.09
C GLU A 122 18.22 -11.92 -4.29
N TYR A 123 17.54 -11.08 -5.08
CA TYR A 123 16.90 -11.52 -6.32
C TYR A 123 17.89 -12.21 -7.27
N PHE A 124 19.14 -11.73 -7.30
CA PHE A 124 20.16 -12.25 -8.19
C PHE A 124 20.85 -13.52 -7.66
N GLU A 125 20.61 -13.94 -6.42
CA GLU A 125 21.21 -15.16 -5.87
C GLU A 125 20.67 -16.44 -6.53
N THR A 126 19.42 -16.43 -6.97
CA THR A 126 18.76 -17.54 -7.68
C THR A 126 18.48 -17.22 -9.15
N PHE A 127 19.04 -16.13 -9.66
CA PHE A 127 18.77 -15.65 -11.02
C PHE A 127 19.48 -16.51 -12.07
N GLU A 128 18.73 -16.96 -13.08
CA GLU A 128 19.23 -17.73 -14.20
C GLU A 128 19.22 -16.86 -15.48
N PRO A 129 20.29 -16.11 -15.79
CA PRO A 129 20.30 -15.12 -16.88
C PRO A 129 19.94 -15.70 -18.25
N GLU A 130 20.26 -16.97 -18.49
CA GLU A 130 19.96 -17.65 -19.76
C GLU A 130 18.48 -18.05 -19.91
N LYS A 131 17.70 -18.04 -18.82
CA LYS A 131 16.30 -18.47 -18.80
C LYS A 131 15.32 -17.35 -18.46
N THR A 132 15.82 -16.19 -18.05
CA THR A 132 14.98 -15.06 -17.62
C THR A 132 15.02 -13.93 -18.65
N SER A 133 13.86 -13.56 -19.19
CA SER A 133 13.74 -12.38 -20.07
C SER A 133 13.97 -11.10 -19.29
N ILE A 134 14.40 -10.04 -19.97
CA ILE A 134 14.52 -8.71 -19.36
C ILE A 134 13.18 -8.23 -18.79
N HIS A 135 12.06 -8.50 -19.46
CA HIS A 135 10.72 -8.16 -18.99
C HIS A 135 10.37 -8.85 -17.66
N ASN A 136 10.81 -10.10 -17.46
CA ASN A 136 10.63 -10.78 -16.17
C ASN A 136 11.45 -10.10 -15.05
N VAL A 137 12.65 -9.61 -15.37
CA VAL A 137 13.47 -8.85 -14.40
C VAL A 137 12.83 -7.50 -14.09
N LEU A 138 12.32 -6.80 -15.11
CA LEU A 138 11.65 -5.51 -14.95
C LEU A 138 10.34 -5.63 -14.16
N ARG A 139 9.56 -6.70 -14.38
CA ARG A 139 8.36 -6.99 -13.59
C ARG A 139 8.72 -7.31 -12.14
N ALA A 140 9.79 -8.08 -11.93
CA ALA A 140 10.28 -8.36 -10.58
C ALA A 140 10.71 -7.07 -9.87
N ALA A 141 11.43 -6.17 -10.57
CA ALA A 141 11.81 -4.87 -10.05
C ALA A 141 10.57 -4.06 -9.63
N GLU A 142 9.59 -3.86 -10.53
CA GLU A 142 8.36 -3.15 -10.18
C GLU A 142 7.63 -3.74 -8.98
N ARG A 143 7.50 -5.07 -8.93
CA ARG A 143 6.88 -5.77 -7.81
C ARG A 143 7.59 -5.46 -6.48
N TYR A 144 8.92 -5.57 -6.43
CA TYR A 144 9.69 -5.24 -5.22
C TYR A 144 9.52 -3.79 -4.82
N ILE A 145 9.49 -2.90 -5.79
CA ILE A 145 9.33 -1.47 -5.57
C ILE A 145 7.97 -1.16 -4.94
N ILE A 146 6.91 -1.78 -5.46
CA ILE A 146 5.55 -1.66 -4.94
C ILE A 146 5.47 -2.28 -3.54
N GLU A 147 6.06 -3.45 -3.34
CA GLU A 147 6.12 -4.15 -2.06
C GLU A 147 6.80 -3.30 -0.97
N ASP A 148 7.97 -2.72 -1.26
CA ASP A 148 8.69 -1.81 -0.37
C ASP A 148 7.87 -0.58 -0.01
N PHE A 149 7.19 0.02 -1.00
CA PHE A 149 6.26 1.12 -0.76
C PHE A 149 5.11 0.70 0.15
N LEU A 150 4.51 -0.45 -0.10
CA LEU A 150 3.39 -0.97 0.67
C LEU A 150 3.77 -1.30 2.11
N TYR A 151 5.00 -1.76 2.37
CA TYR A 151 5.51 -1.93 3.73
C TYR A 151 5.65 -0.60 4.47
N GLU A 152 6.19 0.44 3.82
CA GLU A 152 6.26 1.77 4.41
C GLU A 152 4.85 2.36 4.63
N PHE A 153 3.96 2.15 3.66
CA PHE A 153 2.55 2.55 3.72
C PHE A 153 1.81 1.85 4.84
N HIS A 154 1.90 0.53 4.94
CA HIS A 154 1.30 -0.28 5.99
C HIS A 154 1.66 0.26 7.37
N ASN A 155 2.94 0.54 7.61
CA ASN A 155 3.43 0.99 8.90
C ASN A 155 2.89 2.38 9.29
N GLU A 156 2.91 3.34 8.36
CA GLU A 156 2.37 4.67 8.65
C GLU A 156 0.83 4.66 8.70
N PHE A 157 0.17 3.86 7.87
CA PHE A 157 -1.28 3.65 7.90
C PHE A 157 -1.71 3.07 9.24
N LYS A 158 -1.10 1.96 9.67
CA LYS A 158 -1.35 1.32 10.98
C LYS A 158 -1.24 2.31 12.12
N LYS A 159 -0.17 3.12 12.12
CA LYS A 159 0.09 4.13 13.13
C LYS A 159 -0.94 5.27 13.12
N GLU A 160 -1.22 5.86 11.96
CA GLU A 160 -2.16 6.98 11.86
C GLU A 160 -3.61 6.54 12.12
N PHE A 161 -4.01 5.37 11.58
CA PHE A 161 -5.34 4.81 11.77
C PHE A 161 -5.61 4.44 13.23
N THR A 162 -4.69 3.69 13.88
CA THR A 162 -4.84 3.31 15.30
C THR A 162 -4.94 4.54 16.20
N LYS A 163 -4.09 5.55 15.97
CA LYS A 163 -4.11 6.81 16.73
C LYS A 163 -5.43 7.57 16.58
N GLU A 164 -6.02 7.57 15.40
CA GLU A 164 -7.31 8.24 15.19
C GLU A 164 -8.47 7.44 15.79
N LEU A 165 -8.43 6.11 15.68
CA LEU A 165 -9.44 5.25 16.29
C LEU A 165 -9.43 5.38 17.82
N GLU A 166 -8.27 5.34 18.47
CA GLU A 166 -8.13 5.55 19.92
C GLU A 166 -8.73 6.91 20.36
N LYS A 167 -8.53 7.96 19.56
CA LYS A 167 -9.14 9.27 19.83
C LYS A 167 -10.66 9.21 19.74
N GLU A 168 -11.20 8.59 18.70
CA GLU A 168 -12.65 8.46 18.51
C GLU A 168 -13.34 7.59 19.57
N LEU A 169 -12.59 6.70 20.22
CA LEU A 169 -13.03 5.95 21.41
C LEU A 169 -12.95 6.81 22.68
N SER A 170 -11.84 7.49 22.93
CA SER A 170 -11.64 8.32 24.13
C SER A 170 -12.56 9.55 24.21
N ILE A 171 -12.95 10.13 23.07
CA ILE A 171 -13.84 11.31 23.02
C ILE A 171 -15.24 10.99 23.58
N GLU A 172 -15.69 9.74 23.50
CA GLU A 172 -17.01 9.35 24.01
C GLU A 172 -17.02 9.01 25.51
N GLU A 173 -15.91 8.50 26.04
CA GLU A 173 -15.73 8.33 27.49
C GLU A 173 -15.83 9.69 28.22
N ASP A 174 -15.25 10.75 27.66
CA ASP A 174 -15.30 12.10 28.22
C ASP A 174 -16.67 12.80 28.06
N LEU A 175 -17.50 12.36 27.10
CA LEU A 175 -18.84 12.92 26.87
C LEU A 175 -19.94 12.23 27.70
N GLY A 176 -19.61 11.15 28.44
CA GLY A 176 -20.54 10.46 29.34
C GLY A 176 -21.77 9.89 28.63
N ILE A 177 -21.65 9.59 27.33
CA ILE A 177 -22.72 8.93 26.58
C ILE A 177 -22.52 7.42 26.77
N GLU A 178 -22.89 6.91 27.95
CA GLU A 178 -23.25 5.49 28.06
C GLU A 178 -24.51 5.29 27.20
N MET A 179 -24.40 4.52 26.11
CA MET A 179 -25.57 4.00 25.37
C MET A 179 -26.02 2.67 25.95
#